data_AF-V4P0N6-F1
#
_entry.id   AF-V4P0N6-F1
#
_cell.length_a   1.000
_cell.length_b   1.000
_cell.length_c   1.000
_cell.angle_alpha   90.00
_cell.angle_beta   90.00
_cell.angle_gamma   90.00
#
_symmetry.space_group_name_H-M   'P 1'
#
loop_
_entity.id
_entity.type
_entity.pdbx_description
1 polymer ?
#
loop_
_entity_poly.entity_id
_entity_poly.type
_entity_poly.pdbx_seq_one_letter_code
_entity_poly.pdbx_strand_id
1 'polypeptide(L)'
;MSDTPNVPDPSFFERTNALINVANNQCSGVSADQVSHSFTNASTRFNVWLWSITSKDVEDLKARREQALDLLLQETHDAFARHFDEYVANYDAYVNANR
;
A
#
# COMPACT_ATOMS: atom_id res chain seq x y z
N MET A 1 20.96 1.46 -21.72
CA MET A 1 19.83 1.33 -22.66
C MET A 1 18.91 0.28 -22.04
N SER A 2 17.75 0.59 -21.47
CA SER A 2 16.77 1.63 -21.77
C SER A 2 16.10 2.10 -20.47
N ASP A 3 16.18 3.41 -20.20
CA ASP A 3 15.38 4.09 -19.18
C ASP A 3 13.95 4.25 -19.74
N THR A 4 13.15 3.21 -19.64
CA THR A 4 11.70 3.33 -19.83
C THR A 4 11.12 3.84 -18.51
N PRO A 5 10.36 4.95 -18.49
CA PRO A 5 9.65 5.37 -17.30
C PRO A 5 8.77 4.20 -16.82
N ASN A 6 8.84 3.87 -15.54
CA ASN A 6 7.96 2.89 -14.90
C ASN A 6 6.53 3.46 -14.88
N VAL A 7 5.86 3.48 -16.04
CA VAL A 7 4.45 3.86 -16.16
C VAL A 7 3.66 2.73 -15.50
N PRO A 8 2.92 3.00 -14.42
CA PRO A 8 2.15 1.95 -13.77
C PRO A 8 1.14 1.38 -14.76
N ASP A 9 1.18 0.06 -14.92
CA ASP A 9 0.22 -0.71 -15.71
C ASP A 9 -1.22 -0.30 -15.32
N PRO A 10 -2.14 0.04 -16.24
CA PRO A 10 -3.54 0.32 -15.92
C PRO A 10 -4.16 -0.71 -14.95
N SER A 11 -3.75 -1.97 -15.06
CA SER A 11 -4.18 -3.04 -14.17
C SER A 11 -3.77 -2.83 -12.70
N PHE A 12 -2.68 -2.11 -12.44
CA PHE A 12 -2.24 -1.74 -11.09
C PHE A 12 -3.23 -0.78 -10.45
N PHE A 13 -3.63 0.29 -11.15
CA PHE A 13 -4.60 1.25 -10.63
C PHE A 13 -5.97 0.62 -10.41
N GLU A 14 -6.40 -0.25 -11.32
CA GLU A 14 -7.65 -1.01 -11.15
C GLU A 14 -7.62 -1.87 -9.87
N ARG A 15 -6.52 -2.59 -9.62
CA ARG A 15 -6.37 -3.39 -8.39
C ARG A 15 -6.36 -2.53 -7.13
N THR A 16 -5.60 -1.43 -7.12
CA THR A 16 -5.55 -0.52 -5.97
C THR A 16 -6.91 0.11 -5.69
N ASN A 17 -7.62 0.55 -6.73
CA ASN A 17 -8.96 1.12 -6.59
C ASN A 17 -9.97 0.11 -6.07
N ALA A 18 -9.88 -1.16 -6.49
CA ALA A 18 -10.74 -2.21 -5.97
C ALA A 18 -10.57 -2.39 -4.45
N LEU A 19 -9.33 -2.32 -3.95
CA LEU A 19 -9.04 -2.37 -2.51
C LEU A 19 -9.54 -1.14 -1.75
N ILE A 20 -9.35 0.06 -2.32
CA ILE A 20 -9.87 1.32 -1.76
C ILE A 20 -11.39 1.30 -1.66
N ASN A 21 -12.09 0.78 -2.69
CA ASN A 21 -13.54 0.67 -2.67
C ASN A 21 -14.04 -0.23 -1.53
N VAL A 22 -13.34 -1.33 -1.25
CA VAL A 22 -13.65 -2.19 -0.09
C VAL A 22 -13.47 -1.41 1.22
N ALA A 23 -12.38 -0.66 1.37
CA ALA A 23 -12.16 0.17 2.56
C ALA A 23 -13.25 1.25 2.71
N ASN A 24 -13.56 1.98 1.64
CA ASN A 24 -14.61 3.01 1.64
C ASN A 24 -15.98 2.47 2.06
N ASN A 25 -16.34 1.26 1.61
CA ASN A 25 -17.60 0.62 2.01
C ASN A 25 -17.63 0.31 3.52
N GLN A 26 -16.49 -0.05 4.12
CA GLN A 26 -16.39 -0.33 5.56
C GLN A 26 -16.50 0.93 6.45
N CYS A 27 -16.20 2.11 5.91
CA CYS A 27 -16.37 3.39 6.62
C CYS A 27 -17.83 3.71 6.98
N SER A 28 -18.80 2.97 6.42
CA SER A 28 -20.22 3.08 6.80
C SER A 28 -20.54 2.51 8.20
N GLY A 29 -19.70 1.59 8.71
CA GLY A 29 -19.93 0.88 9.97
C GLY A 29 -19.01 1.29 11.12
N VAL A 30 -17.85 1.87 10.81
CA VAL A 30 -16.81 2.28 11.78
C VAL A 30 -16.08 3.52 11.26
N SER A 31 -15.29 4.18 12.12
CA SER A 31 -14.52 5.36 11.72
C SER A 31 -13.48 5.04 10.64
N ALA A 32 -13.16 6.02 9.80
CA ALA A 32 -12.13 5.88 8.76
C ALA A 32 -10.75 5.51 9.34
N ASP A 33 -10.44 5.97 10.56
CA ASP A 33 -9.22 5.58 11.29
C ASP A 33 -9.19 4.07 11.59
N GLN A 34 -10.29 3.48 12.05
CA GLN A 34 -10.38 2.03 12.30
C GLN A 34 -10.29 1.21 11.01
N VAL A 35 -10.89 1.69 9.92
CA VAL A 35 -10.75 1.07 8.60
C VAL A 35 -9.30 1.15 8.12
N SER A 36 -8.63 2.30 8.29
CA SER A 36 -7.24 2.50 7.92
C SER A 36 -6.31 1.50 8.63
N HIS A 37 -6.45 1.36 9.96
CA HIS A 37 -5.70 0.36 10.72
C HIS A 37 -5.95 -1.08 10.21
N SER A 38 -7.20 -1.41 9.90
CA SER A 38 -7.56 -2.72 9.36
C SER A 38 -6.94 -2.95 7.98
N PHE A 39 -6.95 -1.94 7.12
CA PHE A 39 -6.41 -1.99 5.77
C PHE A 39 -4.89 -2.15 5.77
N THR A 40 -4.18 -1.39 6.62
CA THR A 40 -2.73 -1.52 6.82
C THR A 40 -2.36 -2.92 7.31
N ASN A 41 -3.09 -3.46 8.29
CA ASN A 41 -2.85 -4.81 8.80
C ASN A 41 -3.12 -5.89 7.74
N ALA A 42 -4.19 -5.74 6.95
CA ALA A 42 -4.50 -6.65 5.85
C ALA A 42 -3.40 -6.67 4.78
N SER A 43 -2.95 -5.48 4.35
CA SER A 43 -1.83 -5.33 3.40
C SER A 43 -0.55 -5.98 3.93
N THR A 44 -0.20 -5.74 5.19
CA THR A 44 0.98 -6.34 5.83
C THR A 44 0.90 -7.87 5.83
N ARG A 45 -0.25 -8.45 6.19
CA ARG A 45 -0.45 -9.90 6.18
C ARG A 45 -0.33 -10.51 4.79
N PHE A 46 -0.86 -9.82 3.77
CA PHE A 46 -0.71 -10.26 2.38
C PHE A 46 0.76 -10.28 1.95
N ASN A 47 1.52 -9.23 2.29
CA ASN A 47 2.94 -9.16 2.00
C ASN A 47 3.73 -10.27 2.70
N VAL A 48 3.47 -10.54 3.99
CA VAL A 48 4.10 -11.66 4.72
C VAL A 48 3.76 -13.02 4.08
N TRP A 49 2.52 -13.21 3.65
CA TRP A 49 2.11 -14.42 2.93
C TRP A 49 2.88 -14.59 1.62
N LEU A 50 3.11 -13.52 0.85
CA LEU A 50 3.92 -13.55 -0.37
C LEU A 50 5.36 -14.03 -0.10
N TRP A 51 5.99 -13.51 0.95
CA TRP A 51 7.32 -13.99 1.38
C TRP A 51 7.29 -15.45 1.82
N SER A 52 6.21 -15.88 2.47
CA SER A 52 6.05 -17.27 2.91
C SER A 52 5.96 -18.24 1.74
N ILE A 53 5.16 -17.95 0.71
CA ILE A 53 5.00 -18.84 -0.45
C ILE A 53 6.18 -18.81 -1.43
N THR A 54 7.03 -17.78 -1.35
CA THR A 54 8.25 -17.65 -2.16
C THR A 54 9.52 -18.09 -1.43
N SER A 55 9.39 -18.54 -0.18
CA SER A 55 10.49 -19.14 0.59
C SER A 55 10.55 -20.65 0.34
N LYS A 56 11.76 -21.21 0.38
CA LYS A 56 11.97 -22.65 0.13
C LYS A 56 11.41 -23.51 1.26
N ASP A 57 11.60 -23.05 2.48
CA ASP A 57 11.17 -23.69 3.72
C ASP A 57 11.08 -22.64 4.84
N VAL A 58 10.81 -23.11 6.06
CA VAL A 58 10.67 -22.26 7.23
C VAL A 58 12.00 -21.61 7.66
N GLU A 59 13.14 -22.24 7.40
CA GLU A 59 14.45 -21.68 7.76
C GLU A 59 14.86 -20.57 6.78
N ASP A 60 14.57 -20.73 5.49
CA ASP A 60 14.71 -19.67 4.48
C ASP A 60 13.82 -18.46 4.81
N LEU A 61 12.56 -18.70 5.20
CA LEU A 61 11.64 -17.63 5.60
C LEU A 61 12.16 -16.86 6.83
N LYS A 62 12.69 -17.56 7.84
CA LYS A 62 13.31 -16.94 9.02
C LYS A 62 14.53 -16.11 8.63
N ALA A 63 15.41 -16.65 7.80
CA ALA A 63 16.62 -15.97 7.35
C ALA A 63 16.31 -14.70 6.53
N ARG A 64 15.18 -14.68 5.81
CA ARG A 64 14.74 -13.56 4.97
C ARG A 64 13.87 -12.54 5.71
N ARG A 65 13.60 -12.72 7.01
CA ARG A 65 12.70 -11.84 7.79
C ARG A 65 13.10 -10.36 7.71
N GLU A 66 14.35 -10.04 7.99
CA GLU A 66 14.80 -8.64 8.01
C GLU A 66 14.76 -8.03 6.60
N GLN A 67 15.19 -8.78 5.58
CA GLN A 67 15.09 -8.35 4.19
C GLN A 67 13.63 -8.04 3.80
N ALA A 68 12.68 -8.90 4.19
CA ALA A 68 11.26 -8.70 3.92
C ALA A 68 10.71 -7.44 4.60
N LEU A 69 11.15 -7.18 5.84
CA LEU A 69 10.75 -6.00 6.60
C LEU A 69 11.31 -4.72 5.97
N ASP A 70 12.60 -4.69 5.65
CA ASP A 70 13.28 -3.52 5.07
C ASP A 70 12.64 -3.13 3.74
N LEU A 71 12.37 -4.11 2.87
CA LEU A 71 11.73 -3.87 1.59
C LEU A 71 10.30 -3.33 1.74
N LEU A 72 9.50 -3.92 2.62
CA LEU A 72 8.12 -3.45 2.86
C LEU A 72 8.10 -2.02 3.42
N LEU A 73 8.99 -1.71 4.37
CA LEU A 73 9.07 -0.38 4.98
C LEU A 73 9.55 0.66 3.98
N GLN A 74 10.55 0.35 3.16
CA GLN A 74 11.05 1.25 2.13
C GLN A 74 9.97 1.56 1.08
N GLU A 75 9.30 0.54 0.53
CA GLU A 75 8.23 0.73 -0.45
C GLU A 75 7.07 1.54 0.11
N THR A 76 6.67 1.26 1.36
CA THR A 76 5.59 1.98 2.04
C THR A 76 5.98 3.44 2.30
N HIS A 77 7.21 3.68 2.76
CA HIS A 77 7.73 5.02 3.00
C HIS A 77 7.70 5.87 1.72
N ASP A 78 8.25 5.34 0.62
CA ASP A 78 8.36 6.08 -0.64
C ASP A 78 6.99 6.33 -1.27
N ALA A 79 6.06 5.37 -1.17
CA ALA A 79 4.68 5.57 -1.62
C ALA A 79 3.95 6.61 -0.76
N PHE A 80 4.08 6.53 0.56
CA PHE A 80 3.45 7.47 1.47
C PHE A 80 3.93 8.89 1.23
N ALA A 81 5.26 9.11 1.18
CA ALA A 81 5.84 10.43 0.95
C ALA A 81 5.32 11.04 -0.36
N ARG A 82 5.33 10.27 -1.45
CA ARG A 82 4.86 10.72 -2.76
C ARG A 82 3.37 11.09 -2.77
N HIS A 83 2.52 10.28 -2.13
CA HIS A 83 1.10 10.63 -2.01
C HIS A 83 0.86 11.81 -1.08
N PHE A 84 1.62 11.92 0.00
CA PHE A 84 1.49 13.04 0.93
C PHE A 84 1.87 14.36 0.24
N ASP A 85 2.97 14.38 -0.50
CA ASP A 85 3.41 15.55 -1.28
C ASP A 85 2.39 15.93 -2.36
N GLU A 86 1.74 14.95 -3.00
CA GLU A 86 0.64 15.18 -3.95
C GLU A 86 -0.56 15.86 -3.27
N TYR A 87 -0.95 15.39 -2.08
CA TYR A 87 -2.04 15.99 -1.30
C TYR A 87 -1.68 17.39 -0.78
N VAL A 88 -0.41 17.63 -0.42
CA VAL A 88 0.08 18.96 -0.03
C VAL A 88 0.00 19.92 -1.23
N ALA A 89 0.48 19.50 -2.39
CA ALA A 89 0.47 20.32 -3.61
C ALA A 89 -0.95 20.67 -4.09
N ASN A 90 -1.92 19.80 -3.83
CA ASN A 90 -3.31 19.94 -4.25
C ASN A 90 -4.28 20.22 -3.09
N TYR A 91 -3.77 20.64 -1.93
CA TYR A 91 -4.55 20.75 -0.70
C TYR A 91 -5.83 21.57 -0.90
N ASP A 92 -5.70 22.77 -1.47
CA ASP A 92 -6.85 23.65 -1.68
C ASP A 92 -7.87 23.07 -2.66
N ALA A 93 -7.43 22.34 -3.68
CA ALA A 93 -8.32 21.72 -4.64
C ALA A 93 -9.07 20.53 -4.03
N TYR A 94 -8.42 19.72 -3.20
CA TYR A 94 -9.01 18.51 -2.61
C TYR A 94 -9.82 18.79 -1.34
N VAL A 95 -9.39 19.74 -0.51
CA VAL A 95 -10.06 20.07 0.76
C VAL A 95 -11.20 21.05 0.56
N ASN A 96 -11.09 22.04 -0.35
CA ASN A 96 -12.21 22.94 -0.61
C ASN A 96 -13.30 22.31 -1.48
N ALA A 97 -13.00 21.26 -2.25
CA ALA A 97 -14.01 20.51 -3.00
C ALA A 97 -14.83 19.54 -2.13
N ASN A 98 -14.36 19.22 -0.91
CA ASN A 98 -14.97 18.23 0.00
C ASN A 98 -15.36 18.83 1.36
N ARG A 99 -15.41 20.16 1.49
CA ARG A 99 -16.02 20.91 2.61
C ARG A 99 -17.36 21.49 2.18
#